data_AF-A0A9J6R9A4-F1
#
_entry.id   AF-A0A9J6R9A4-F1
#
_cell.length_a   1.000
_cell.length_b   1.000
_cell.length_c   1.000
_cell.angle_alpha   90.00
_cell.angle_beta   90.00
_cell.angle_gamma   90.00
#
_symmetry.space_group_name_H-M   'P 1'
#
loop_
_entity.id
_entity.type
_entity.pdbx_description
1 polymer ?
#
loop_
_entity_poly.entity_id
_entity_poly.type
_entity_poly.pdbx_seq_one_letter_code
_entity_poly.pdbx_strand_id
1 'polypeptide(L)'
;MRKKVLLILALIGFVLLLTGCGDINADITAESEGFWDSYFVYPLSWVIIRAANFFNGSYGLAIVVVTVVIRSLLVPLNVKQLKSSKAMQEIQPELQAIREKYSSKDAQTQQKLQQETMKLFQENKVNPMAGCLPMLVQMPILIGFYHAIMRTPGLDDGSFLWFELSEPDPFYILPLVAASATFLQQKLTMAGTNTTQNAAMPQMTMMLYMMPLMIGVMSMFFPAALSLYWVVGNVFMVLQTIFIRKPFQFQQKAGGQG
;
A
#
# COMPACT_ATOMS: atom_id res chain seq x y z
N MET A 1 24.43 -0.49 16.49
CA MET A 1 23.76 -1.66 17.12
C MET A 1 22.44 -1.29 17.79
N ARG A 2 22.38 -0.29 18.69
CA ARG A 2 21.12 0.15 19.34
C ARG A 2 19.95 0.44 18.40
N LYS A 3 20.15 1.15 17.27
CA LYS A 3 19.07 1.43 16.30
C LYS A 3 18.53 0.18 15.58
N LYS A 4 19.38 -0.83 15.35
CA LYS A 4 18.99 -2.10 14.73
C LYS A 4 18.23 -2.99 15.72
N VAL A 5 18.68 -3.03 16.97
CA VAL A 5 17.96 -3.70 18.06
C VAL A 5 16.61 -3.03 18.33
N LEU A 6 16.54 -1.69 18.31
CA LEU A 6 15.28 -0.95 18.39
C LEU A 6 14.34 -1.24 17.22
N LEU A 7 14.86 -1.35 16.00
CA LEU A 7 14.07 -1.75 14.82
C LEU A 7 13.55 -3.18 14.90
N ILE A 8 14.38 -4.12 15.38
CA ILE A 8 14.00 -5.52 15.57
C ILE A 8 12.97 -5.65 16.70
N LEU A 9 13.15 -4.95 17.81
CA LEU A 9 12.18 -4.89 18.90
C LEU A 9 10.89 -4.18 18.47
N ALA A 10 10.96 -3.17 17.61
CA ALA A 10 9.79 -2.53 17.03
C ALA A 10 9.05 -3.46 16.05
N LEU A 11 9.77 -4.26 15.25
CA LEU A 11 9.20 -5.27 14.36
C LEU A 11 8.59 -6.44 15.13
N ILE A 12 9.28 -6.96 16.16
CA ILE A 12 8.76 -8.01 17.04
C ILE A 12 7.57 -7.49 17.84
N GLY A 13 7.66 -6.27 18.38
CA GLY A 13 6.55 -5.59 19.02
C GLY A 13 5.37 -5.45 18.06
N PHE A 14 5.61 -5.00 16.82
CA PHE A 14 4.57 -4.90 15.80
C PHE A 14 3.95 -6.25 15.43
N VAL A 15 4.73 -7.33 15.31
CA VAL A 15 4.20 -8.68 15.09
C VAL A 15 3.39 -9.17 16.29
N LEU A 16 3.86 -8.93 17.52
CA LEU A 16 3.15 -9.29 18.75
C LEU A 16 1.87 -8.48 18.93
N LEU A 17 1.85 -7.23 18.48
CA LEU A 17 0.67 -6.37 18.45
C LEU A 17 -0.37 -6.87 17.43
N LEU A 18 0.08 -7.40 16.29
CA LEU A 18 -0.79 -8.02 15.28
C LEU A 18 -1.32 -9.39 15.70
N THR A 19 -0.69 -10.07 16.67
CA THR A 19 -1.19 -11.32 17.27
C THR A 19 -2.12 -11.10 18.47
N GLY A 20 -2.39 -9.84 18.84
CA GLY A 20 -3.46 -9.49 19.78
C GLY A 20 -4.82 -9.69 19.11
N CYS A 21 -5.17 -10.93 18.80
CA CYS A 21 -6.49 -11.31 18.33
C CYS A 21 -7.49 -11.06 19.45
N GLY A 22 -8.10 -9.86 19.50
CA GLY A 22 -9.39 -9.68 20.14
C GLY A 22 -10.42 -10.63 19.53
N ASP A 23 -11.47 -10.98 20.27
CA ASP A 23 -12.53 -11.86 19.76
C ASP A 23 -13.16 -11.25 18.51
N ILE A 24 -12.87 -11.83 17.35
CA ILE A 24 -13.36 -11.35 16.05
C ILE A 24 -14.87 -11.51 15.90
N ASN A 25 -15.50 -12.30 16.77
CA ASN A 25 -16.94 -12.58 16.74
C ASN A 25 -17.73 -11.69 17.70
N ALA A 26 -17.03 -10.88 18.51
CA ALA A 26 -17.67 -9.92 19.40
C ALA A 26 -17.59 -8.51 18.81
N ASP A 27 -18.67 -7.74 18.99
CA ASP A 27 -18.72 -6.34 18.57
C ASP A 27 -17.59 -5.52 19.21
N ILE A 28 -17.06 -4.57 18.43
CA ILE A 28 -16.06 -3.64 18.94
C ILE A 28 -16.76 -2.53 19.75
N THR A 29 -16.37 -2.40 21.02
CA THR A 29 -16.91 -1.41 21.95
C THR A 29 -15.79 -0.61 22.62
N ALA A 30 -16.15 0.41 23.41
CA ALA A 30 -15.17 1.19 24.16
C ALA A 30 -14.45 0.35 25.25
N GLU A 31 -15.04 -0.78 25.63
CA GLU A 31 -14.53 -1.69 26.67
C GLU A 31 -13.72 -2.85 26.08
N SER A 32 -13.64 -2.99 24.75
CA SER A 32 -12.87 -4.05 24.11
C SER A 32 -11.39 -3.99 24.53
N GLU A 33 -10.93 -5.09 25.13
CA GLU A 33 -9.59 -5.22 25.64
C GLU A 33 -8.58 -5.52 24.52
N GLY A 34 -7.35 -5.03 24.70
CA GLY A 34 -6.23 -5.30 23.80
C GLY A 34 -5.80 -4.07 23.01
N PHE A 35 -4.47 -3.93 22.86
CA PHE A 35 -3.88 -2.76 22.20
C PHE A 35 -4.43 -2.52 20.79
N TRP A 36 -4.62 -3.59 20.01
CA TRP A 36 -5.13 -3.47 18.64
C TRP A 36 -6.57 -2.95 18.62
N ASP A 37 -7.43 -3.52 19.45
CA ASP A 37 -8.82 -3.14 19.56
C ASP A 37 -8.98 -1.71 20.05
N SER A 38 -8.28 -1.32 21.12
CA SER A 38 -8.44 0.02 21.71
C SER A 38 -7.82 1.15 20.87
N TYR A 39 -6.71 0.92 20.17
CA TYR A 39 -5.98 1.98 19.46
C TYR A 39 -6.17 1.99 17.94
N PHE A 40 -6.60 0.88 17.33
CA PHE A 40 -6.78 0.79 15.88
C PHE A 40 -8.24 0.54 15.51
N VAL A 41 -8.84 -0.54 16.02
CA VAL A 41 -10.17 -0.99 15.57
C VAL A 41 -11.27 -0.09 16.11
N TYR A 42 -11.31 0.17 17.41
CA TYR A 42 -12.36 0.99 18.04
C TYR A 42 -12.37 2.43 17.52
N PRO A 43 -11.24 3.17 17.43
CA PRO A 43 -11.26 4.51 16.85
C PRO A 43 -11.74 4.51 15.40
N LEU A 44 -11.34 3.52 14.61
CA LEU A 44 -11.78 3.41 13.22
C LEU A 44 -13.29 3.15 13.13
N SER A 45 -13.81 2.19 13.90
CA SER A 45 -15.25 1.89 14.01
C SER A 45 -16.04 3.13 14.44
N TRP A 46 -15.56 3.83 15.48
CA TRP A 46 -16.18 5.06 15.95
C TRP A 46 -16.26 6.12 14.85
N VAL A 47 -15.18 6.35 14.10
CA VAL A 47 -15.19 7.30 12.98
C VAL A 47 -16.16 6.85 11.88
N ILE A 48 -16.21 5.56 11.56
CA ILE A 48 -17.13 4.99 10.56
C ILE A 48 -18.58 5.23 10.97
N ILE A 49 -18.96 4.91 12.22
CA ILE A 49 -20.33 5.15 12.74
C ILE A 49 -20.67 6.64 12.69
N ARG A 50 -19.74 7.52 13.07
CA ARG A 50 -19.98 8.98 13.02
C ARG A 50 -20.16 9.49 11.61
N ALA A 51 -19.37 8.99 10.66
CA ALA A 51 -19.54 9.32 9.25
C ALA A 51 -20.85 8.75 8.70
N ALA A 52 -21.24 7.52 9.06
CA ALA A 52 -22.49 6.91 8.63
C ALA A 52 -23.69 7.72 9.12
N ASN A 53 -23.70 8.12 10.41
CA ASN A 53 -24.74 8.97 10.99
C ASN A 53 -24.84 10.33 10.28
N PHE A 54 -23.70 10.91 9.88
CA PHE A 54 -23.68 12.15 9.08
C PHE A 54 -24.28 11.96 7.68
N PHE A 55 -24.14 10.77 7.09
CA PHE A 55 -24.72 10.39 5.79
C PHE A 55 -26.02 9.58 5.93
N ASN A 56 -26.86 9.90 6.92
CA ASN A 56 -28.18 9.29 7.13
C ASN A 56 -28.16 7.75 7.22
N GLY A 57 -27.15 7.18 7.87
CA GLY A 57 -26.97 5.74 8.04
C GLY A 57 -26.21 5.05 6.90
N SER A 58 -25.66 5.80 5.93
CA SER A 58 -24.92 5.19 4.82
C SER A 58 -23.48 4.79 5.20
N TYR A 59 -23.29 3.53 5.57
CA TYR A 59 -21.97 2.96 5.87
C TYR A 59 -21.04 2.90 4.64
N GLY A 60 -21.58 2.74 3.43
CA GLY A 60 -20.77 2.79 2.21
C GLY A 60 -20.13 4.16 1.98
N LEU A 61 -20.90 5.25 2.14
CA LEU A 61 -20.37 6.61 2.08
C LEU A 61 -19.40 6.89 3.23
N ALA A 62 -19.67 6.35 4.42
CA ALA A 62 -18.75 6.43 5.56
C ALA A 62 -17.38 5.85 5.20
N ILE A 63 -17.33 4.62 4.66
CA ILE A 63 -16.09 3.96 4.23
C ILE A 63 -15.35 4.82 3.20
N VAL A 64 -16.06 5.35 2.20
CA VAL A 64 -15.46 6.22 1.17
C VAL A 64 -14.78 7.44 1.80
N VAL A 65 -15.49 8.18 2.66
CA VAL A 65 -14.97 9.41 3.28
C VAL A 65 -13.82 9.11 4.25
N VAL A 66 -13.96 8.08 5.09
CA VAL A 66 -12.90 7.66 6.02
C VAL A 66 -11.64 7.26 5.25
N THR A 67 -11.79 6.55 4.13
CA THR A 67 -10.66 6.20 3.25
C THR A 67 -9.97 7.45 2.72
N VAL A 68 -10.72 8.44 2.21
CA VAL A 68 -10.17 9.69 1.69
C VAL A 68 -9.43 10.48 2.79
N VAL A 69 -9.97 10.52 4.01
CA VAL A 69 -9.34 11.20 5.15
C VAL A 69 -8.01 10.51 5.51
N ILE A 70 -8.01 9.19 5.67
CA ILE A 70 -6.78 8.43 5.97
C ILE A 70 -5.74 8.64 4.88
N ARG A 71 -6.15 8.55 3.60
CA ARG A 71 -5.24 8.79 2.47
C ARG A 71 -4.69 10.20 2.45
N SER A 72 -5.50 11.21 2.79
CA SER A 72 -5.09 12.61 2.90
C SER A 72 -4.02 12.80 3.99
N LEU A 73 -4.20 12.17 5.15
CA LEU A 73 -3.19 12.19 6.23
C LEU A 73 -1.88 11.51 5.83
N LEU A 74 -1.94 10.51 4.94
CA LEU A 74 -0.77 9.78 4.44
C LEU A 74 -0.09 10.44 3.23
N VAL A 75 -0.63 11.52 2.67
CA VAL A 75 -0.01 12.26 1.55
C VAL A 75 1.47 12.59 1.77
N PRO A 76 1.92 13.19 2.89
CA PRO A 76 3.33 13.54 3.09
C PRO A 76 4.24 12.31 3.07
N LEU A 77 3.77 11.18 3.59
CA LEU A 77 4.49 9.91 3.53
C LEU A 77 4.59 9.40 2.10
N ASN A 78 3.47 9.39 1.36
CA ASN A 78 3.41 8.95 -0.03
C ASN A 78 4.30 9.81 -0.94
N VAL A 79 4.39 11.13 -0.70
CA VAL A 79 5.31 12.02 -1.43
C VAL A 79 6.76 11.62 -1.21
N LYS A 80 7.16 11.30 0.03
CA LYS A 80 8.52 10.81 0.33
C LYS A 80 8.80 9.47 -0.36
N GLN A 81 7.82 8.57 -0.39
CA GLN A 81 7.92 7.30 -1.10
C GLN A 81 8.10 7.50 -2.61
N LEU A 82 7.29 8.35 -3.24
CA LEU A 82 7.42 8.70 -4.67
C LEU A 82 8.79 9.29 -5.01
N LYS A 83 9.32 10.20 -4.17
CA LYS A 83 10.66 10.77 -4.35
C LYS A 83 11.74 9.68 -4.28
N SER A 84 11.63 8.75 -3.32
CA SER A 84 12.59 7.65 -3.21
C SER A 84 12.49 6.67 -4.38
N SER A 85 11.28 6.38 -4.87
CA SER A 85 11.08 5.55 -6.06
C SER A 85 11.69 6.19 -7.31
N LYS A 86 11.61 7.52 -7.44
CA LYS A 86 12.25 8.24 -8.55
C LYS A 86 13.78 8.15 -8.48
N ALA A 87 14.38 8.38 -7.31
CA ALA A 87 15.83 8.23 -7.15
C ALA A 87 16.32 6.81 -7.49
N MET A 88 15.51 5.78 -7.20
CA MET A 88 15.78 4.41 -7.63
C MET A 88 15.72 4.21 -9.15
N GLN A 89 14.84 4.94 -9.85
CA GLN A 89 14.76 4.90 -11.32
C GLN A 89 15.99 5.55 -11.97
N GLU A 90 16.54 6.61 -11.38
CA GLU A 90 17.71 7.32 -11.91
C GLU A 90 18.97 6.45 -11.93
N ILE A 91 19.15 5.57 -10.94
CA ILE A 91 20.29 4.64 -10.86
C ILE A 91 20.06 3.29 -11.57
N GLN A 92 18.88 3.08 -12.14
CA GLN A 92 18.53 1.84 -12.84
C GLN A 92 19.48 1.45 -13.98
N PRO A 93 20.00 2.36 -14.84
CA PRO A 93 20.96 1.99 -15.89
C PRO A 93 22.29 1.50 -15.32
N GLU A 94 22.80 2.12 -14.26
CA GLU A 94 24.04 1.68 -13.59
C GLU A 94 23.86 0.30 -12.95
N LEU A 95 22.69 0.07 -12.33
CA LEU A 95 22.34 -1.23 -11.77
C LEU A 95 22.29 -2.33 -12.85
N GLN A 96 21.82 -2.01 -14.06
CA GLN A 96 21.81 -2.94 -15.20
C GLN A 96 23.22 -3.26 -15.68
N ALA A 97 24.09 -2.25 -15.82
CA ALA A 97 25.48 -2.46 -16.19
C ALA A 97 26.22 -3.37 -15.19
N ILE A 98 25.98 -3.20 -13.88
CA ILE A 98 26.53 -4.11 -12.85
C ILE A 98 26.00 -5.53 -13.04
N ARG A 99 24.70 -5.72 -13.31
CA ARG A 99 24.12 -7.05 -13.53
C ARG A 99 24.67 -7.75 -14.77
N GLU A 100 24.86 -7.02 -15.86
CA GLU A 100 25.46 -7.56 -17.09
C GLU A 100 26.92 -7.95 -16.85
N LYS A 101 27.68 -7.09 -16.16
CA LYS A 101 29.08 -7.34 -15.78
C LYS A 101 29.24 -8.57 -14.88
N TYR A 102 28.30 -8.80 -13.97
CA TYR A 102 28.30 -9.93 -13.03
C TYR A 102 27.14 -10.91 -13.32
N SER A 103 27.01 -11.35 -14.58
CA SER A 103 25.90 -12.21 -15.05
C SER A 103 26.08 -13.69 -14.73
N SER A 104 27.29 -14.13 -14.37
CA SER A 104 27.55 -15.54 -14.00
C SER A 104 26.85 -15.93 -12.70
N LYS A 105 26.35 -17.17 -12.64
CA LYS A 105 25.58 -17.72 -11.50
C LYS A 105 26.46 -18.35 -10.42
N ASP A 106 27.78 -18.27 -10.53
CA ASP A 106 28.69 -18.77 -9.51
C ASP A 106 28.59 -17.95 -8.20
N ALA A 107 28.85 -18.61 -7.06
CA ALA A 107 28.66 -18.01 -5.75
C ALA A 107 29.52 -16.75 -5.54
N GLN A 108 30.73 -16.71 -6.10
CA GLN A 108 31.63 -15.56 -5.95
C GLN A 108 31.15 -14.34 -6.75
N THR A 109 30.70 -14.55 -7.99
CA THR A 109 30.12 -13.50 -8.84
C THR A 109 28.84 -12.95 -8.23
N GLN A 110 27.96 -13.80 -7.71
CA GLN A 110 26.73 -13.35 -7.03
C GLN A 110 27.03 -12.53 -5.77
N GLN A 111 28.06 -12.91 -5.01
CA GLN A 111 28.51 -12.13 -3.86
C GLN A 111 29.05 -10.76 -4.28
N LYS A 112 29.85 -10.69 -5.36
CA LYS A 112 30.33 -9.42 -5.92
C LYS A 112 29.19 -8.56 -6.47
N LEU A 113 28.23 -9.16 -7.17
CA LEU A 113 27.03 -8.48 -7.65
C LEU A 113 26.27 -7.83 -6.50
N GLN A 114 26.06 -8.54 -5.40
CA GLN A 114 25.38 -8.00 -4.21
C GLN A 114 26.18 -6.85 -3.57
N GLN A 115 27.50 -6.99 -3.46
CA GLN A 115 28.38 -5.96 -2.90
C GLN A 115 28.39 -4.68 -3.74
N GLU A 116 28.60 -4.79 -5.05
CA GLU A 116 28.61 -3.65 -5.97
C GLU A 116 27.24 -2.97 -6.07
N THR A 117 26.16 -3.75 -6.08
CA THR A 117 24.79 -3.22 -6.02
C THR A 117 24.56 -2.41 -4.74
N MET A 118 25.00 -2.93 -3.58
CA MET A 118 24.86 -2.23 -2.31
C MET A 118 25.72 -0.96 -2.26
N LYS A 119 26.93 -1.01 -2.84
CA LYS A 119 27.83 0.14 -2.95
C LYS A 119 27.21 1.24 -3.82
N LEU A 120 26.65 0.87 -4.97
CA LEU A 120 25.91 1.78 -5.85
C LEU A 120 24.78 2.51 -5.10
N PHE A 121 23.98 1.78 -4.30
CA PHE A 121 22.92 2.37 -3.48
C PHE A 121 23.46 3.34 -2.43
N GLN A 122 24.60 3.02 -1.80
CA GLN A 122 25.22 3.89 -0.78
C GLN A 122 25.81 5.16 -1.39
N GLU A 123 26.52 5.05 -2.51
CA GLU A 123 27.14 6.18 -3.22
C GLU A 123 26.07 7.17 -3.70
N ASN A 124 24.97 6.65 -4.25
CA ASN A 124 23.84 7.46 -4.69
C ASN A 124 22.85 7.82 -3.57
N LYS A 125 23.10 7.40 -2.32
CA LYS A 125 22.25 7.65 -1.14
C LYS A 125 20.78 7.21 -1.32
N VAL A 126 20.57 6.14 -2.08
CA VAL A 126 19.24 5.56 -2.36
C VAL A 126 18.94 4.44 -1.38
N ASN A 127 17.74 4.45 -0.79
CA ASN A 127 17.29 3.40 0.12
C ASN A 127 16.37 2.39 -0.61
N PRO A 128 16.78 1.12 -0.82
CA PRO A 128 15.93 0.12 -1.47
C PRO A 128 14.68 -0.23 -0.66
N MET A 129 14.72 -0.11 0.67
CA MET A 129 13.59 -0.42 1.55
C MET A 129 12.48 0.64 1.50
N ALA A 130 12.76 1.82 0.94
CA ALA A 130 11.71 2.84 0.78
C ALA A 130 10.61 2.38 -0.20
N GLY A 131 10.91 1.44 -1.11
CA GLY A 131 9.93 0.88 -2.04
C GLY A 131 8.92 -0.07 -1.40
N CYS A 132 9.25 -0.71 -0.27
CA CYS A 132 8.31 -1.59 0.46
C CYS A 132 7.58 -0.89 1.61
N LEU A 133 7.95 0.37 1.92
CA LEU A 133 7.30 1.19 2.93
C LEU A 133 5.78 1.34 2.74
N PRO A 134 5.22 1.49 1.51
CA PRO A 134 3.77 1.55 1.34
C PRO A 134 3.07 0.29 1.86
N MET A 135 3.66 -0.89 1.60
CA MET A 135 3.08 -2.16 2.04
C MET A 135 3.09 -2.30 3.57
N LEU A 136 4.20 -1.91 4.22
CA LEU A 136 4.31 -1.95 5.68
C LEU A 136 3.29 -1.05 6.38
N VAL A 137 2.98 0.11 5.82
CA VAL A 137 1.97 1.03 6.37
C VAL A 137 0.55 0.59 6.02
N GLN A 138 0.36 0.00 4.84
CA GLN A 138 -0.94 -0.48 4.37
C GLN A 138 -1.43 -1.68 5.18
N MET A 139 -0.55 -2.60 5.59
CA MET A 139 -0.94 -3.84 6.29
C MET A 139 -1.72 -3.58 7.60
N PRO A 140 -1.26 -2.73 8.54
CA PRO A 140 -2.06 -2.39 9.73
C PRO A 140 -3.40 -1.76 9.41
N ILE A 141 -3.41 -0.83 8.45
CA ILE A 141 -4.64 -0.14 8.07
C ILE A 141 -5.64 -1.15 7.50
N LEU A 142 -5.16 -2.08 6.68
CA LEU A 142 -5.99 -3.13 6.11
C LEU A 142 -6.59 -4.04 7.18
N ILE A 143 -5.77 -4.55 8.10
CA ILE A 143 -6.22 -5.40 9.20
C ILE A 143 -7.22 -4.63 10.08
N GLY A 144 -6.95 -3.35 10.34
CA GLY A 144 -7.83 -2.50 11.13
C GLY A 144 -9.19 -2.32 10.47
N PHE A 145 -9.20 -2.05 9.15
CA PHE A 145 -10.44 -1.96 8.37
C PHE A 145 -11.19 -3.29 8.34
N TYR A 146 -10.51 -4.41 8.15
CA TYR A 146 -11.15 -5.72 8.16
C TYR A 146 -11.86 -5.99 9.49
N HIS A 147 -11.17 -5.78 10.62
CA HIS A 147 -11.78 -5.94 11.95
C HIS A 147 -12.91 -4.93 12.20
N ALA A 148 -12.76 -3.68 11.75
CA ALA A 148 -13.80 -2.68 11.90
C ALA A 148 -15.05 -3.06 11.07
N ILE A 149 -14.89 -3.57 9.85
CA ILE A 149 -16.00 -4.03 9.01
C ILE A 149 -16.73 -5.19 9.69
N MET A 150 -15.98 -6.19 10.19
CA MET A 150 -16.58 -7.40 10.76
C MET A 150 -17.23 -7.20 12.14
N ARG A 151 -16.84 -6.17 12.90
CA ARG A 151 -17.22 -6.02 14.31
C ARG A 151 -17.97 -4.72 14.62
N THR A 152 -18.20 -3.86 13.63
CA THR A 152 -18.96 -2.61 13.84
C THR A 152 -20.45 -2.89 13.72
N PRO A 153 -21.24 -2.65 14.77
CA PRO A 153 -22.69 -2.88 14.72
C PRO A 153 -23.37 -2.08 13.59
N GLY A 154 -24.24 -2.74 12.83
CA GLY A 154 -25.04 -2.15 11.76
C GLY A 154 -24.32 -2.02 10.41
N LEU A 155 -23.04 -2.40 10.33
CA LEU A 155 -22.30 -2.48 9.07
C LEU A 155 -22.56 -3.81 8.35
N ASP A 156 -22.80 -4.86 9.13
CA ASP A 156 -23.16 -6.22 8.74
C ASP A 156 -24.38 -6.29 7.84
N ASP A 157 -25.42 -5.50 8.11
CA ASP A 157 -26.64 -5.44 7.28
C ASP A 157 -26.61 -4.32 6.21
N GLY A 158 -25.50 -3.58 6.12
CA GLY A 158 -25.40 -2.40 5.28
C GLY A 158 -25.26 -2.77 3.80
N SER A 159 -26.08 -2.17 2.92
CA SER A 159 -25.90 -2.22 1.47
C SER A 159 -25.38 -0.89 0.91
N PHE A 160 -24.61 -0.96 -0.18
CA PHE A 160 -24.17 0.21 -0.91
C PHE A 160 -24.10 -0.09 -2.40
N LEU A 161 -24.77 0.75 -3.20
CA LEU A 161 -24.91 0.55 -4.65
C LEU A 161 -25.59 -0.79 -4.98
N TRP A 162 -24.83 -1.80 -5.40
CA TRP A 162 -25.33 -3.12 -5.80
C TRP A 162 -24.82 -4.27 -4.92
N PHE A 163 -24.09 -3.97 -3.84
CA PHE A 163 -23.42 -4.96 -2.99
C PHE A 163 -23.75 -4.75 -1.51
N GLU A 164 -23.72 -5.83 -0.75
CA GLU A 164 -23.74 -5.82 0.71
C GLU A 164 -22.31 -5.61 1.22
N LEU A 165 -22.15 -4.85 2.30
CA LEU A 165 -20.82 -4.39 2.76
C LEU A 165 -20.01 -5.51 3.41
N SER A 166 -20.69 -6.42 4.12
CA SER A 166 -20.13 -7.55 4.87
C SER A 166 -19.87 -8.78 4.01
N GLU A 167 -20.62 -8.95 2.92
CA GLU A 167 -20.51 -10.08 2.00
C GLU A 167 -19.60 -9.78 0.80
N PRO A 168 -19.04 -10.79 0.11
CA PRO A 168 -18.33 -10.60 -1.14
C PRO A 168 -19.20 -9.95 -2.24
N ASP A 169 -18.57 -9.17 -3.13
CA ASP A 169 -19.30 -8.53 -4.25
C ASP A 169 -19.89 -9.59 -5.20
N PRO A 170 -21.22 -9.63 -5.39
CA PRO A 170 -21.89 -10.74 -6.10
C PRO A 170 -21.57 -10.80 -7.59
N PHE A 171 -21.08 -9.70 -8.18
CA PHE A 171 -20.78 -9.59 -9.61
C PHE A 171 -19.27 -9.49 -9.89
N TYR A 172 -18.43 -9.56 -8.85
CA TYR A 172 -16.99 -9.35 -8.88
C TYR A 172 -16.54 -8.02 -9.55
N ILE A 173 -17.41 -7.01 -9.57
CA ILE A 173 -17.13 -5.70 -10.17
C ILE A 173 -16.07 -4.98 -9.34
N LEU A 174 -16.26 -4.89 -8.03
CA LEU A 174 -15.31 -4.25 -7.13
C LEU A 174 -13.91 -4.90 -7.17
N PRO A 175 -13.75 -6.24 -7.08
CA PRO A 175 -12.47 -6.92 -7.28
C PRO A 175 -11.76 -6.54 -8.59
N LEU A 176 -12.49 -6.52 -9.71
CA LEU A 176 -11.93 -6.17 -11.01
C LEU A 176 -11.47 -4.72 -11.06
N VAL A 177 -12.25 -3.80 -10.49
CA VAL A 177 -11.89 -2.37 -10.40
C VAL A 177 -10.70 -2.19 -9.46
N ALA A 178 -10.64 -2.89 -8.32
CA ALA A 178 -9.53 -2.84 -7.38
C ALA A 178 -8.22 -3.31 -8.04
N ALA A 179 -8.25 -4.43 -8.76
CA ALA A 179 -7.11 -4.94 -9.52
C ALA A 179 -6.68 -3.93 -10.60
N SER A 180 -7.62 -3.45 -11.41
CA SER A 180 -7.34 -2.49 -12.49
C SER A 180 -6.77 -1.17 -11.96
N ALA A 181 -7.32 -0.65 -10.87
CA ALA A 181 -6.85 0.56 -10.23
C ALA A 181 -5.48 0.38 -9.58
N THR A 182 -5.21 -0.79 -8.97
CA THR A 182 -3.88 -1.13 -8.45
C THR A 182 -2.85 -1.19 -9.58
N PHE A 183 -3.18 -1.86 -10.68
CA PHE A 183 -2.32 -1.93 -11.86
C PHE A 183 -2.03 -0.54 -12.42
N LEU A 184 -3.05 0.32 -12.56
CA LEU A 184 -2.88 1.69 -13.02
C LEU A 184 -2.01 2.50 -12.05
N GLN A 185 -2.23 2.39 -10.75
CA GLN A 185 -1.44 3.05 -9.71
C GLN A 185 0.05 2.64 -9.79
N GLN A 186 0.32 1.34 -9.95
CA GLN A 186 1.68 0.82 -10.03
C GLN A 186 2.36 1.28 -11.32
N LYS A 187 1.65 1.18 -12.45
CA LYS A 187 2.13 1.66 -13.75
C LYS A 187 2.43 3.15 -13.71
N LEU A 188 1.56 3.95 -13.09
CA LEU A 188 1.80 5.37 -12.88
C LEU A 188 3.01 5.59 -12.01
N THR A 189 3.21 4.86 -10.92
CA THR A 189 4.40 5.02 -10.06
C THR A 189 5.70 4.66 -10.79
N MET A 190 5.63 3.72 -11.73
CA MET A 190 6.75 3.28 -12.57
C MET A 190 6.90 4.06 -13.88
N ALA A 191 6.01 5.01 -14.20
CA ALA A 191 6.12 5.74 -15.46
C ALA A 191 7.43 6.54 -15.50
N GLY A 192 8.30 6.19 -16.45
CA GLY A 192 9.69 6.65 -16.56
C GLY A 192 10.67 5.51 -16.86
N THR A 193 10.33 4.26 -16.52
CA THR A 193 11.14 3.07 -16.83
C THR A 193 10.70 2.43 -18.16
N ASN A 194 11.63 2.21 -19.09
CA ASN A 194 11.33 1.53 -20.36
C ASN A 194 10.99 0.05 -20.14
N THR A 195 10.06 -0.50 -20.93
CA THR A 195 9.58 -1.90 -20.83
C THR A 195 10.72 -2.92 -20.95
N THR A 196 11.74 -2.62 -21.76
CA THR A 196 12.95 -3.43 -21.92
C THR A 196 13.83 -3.45 -20.66
N GLN A 197 13.86 -2.36 -19.89
CA GLN A 197 14.58 -2.28 -18.60
C GLN A 197 13.91 -3.10 -17.49
N ASN A 198 12.58 -3.30 -17.56
CA ASN A 198 11.83 -4.07 -16.57
C ASN A 198 12.09 -5.58 -16.67
N ALA A 199 12.43 -6.10 -17.86
CA ALA A 199 12.80 -7.51 -18.06
C ALA A 199 14.07 -7.91 -17.28
N ALA A 200 15.00 -6.96 -17.07
CA ALA A 200 16.22 -7.19 -16.30
C ALA A 200 16.01 -7.19 -14.77
N MET A 201 14.80 -6.87 -14.29
CA MET A 201 14.42 -6.85 -12.87
C MET A 201 13.16 -7.70 -12.65
N PRO A 202 13.29 -9.04 -12.58
CA PRO A 202 12.14 -9.95 -12.45
C PRO A 202 11.22 -9.58 -11.29
N GLN A 203 11.80 -9.12 -10.17
CA GLN A 203 11.06 -8.68 -8.99
C GLN A 203 10.08 -7.52 -9.25
N MET A 204 10.50 -6.53 -10.04
CA MET A 204 9.70 -5.33 -10.30
C MET A 204 8.56 -5.63 -11.28
N THR A 205 8.85 -6.43 -12.30
CA THR A 205 7.84 -6.92 -13.25
C THR A 205 6.81 -7.82 -12.56
N MET A 206 7.28 -8.72 -11.68
CA MET A 206 6.39 -9.54 -10.86
C MET A 206 5.49 -8.66 -9.98
N MET A 207 6.03 -7.64 -9.31
CA MET A 207 5.21 -6.72 -8.52
C MET A 207 4.15 -5.99 -9.36
N LEU A 208 4.45 -5.60 -10.60
CA LEU A 208 3.53 -4.88 -11.48
C LEU A 208 2.32 -5.72 -11.92
N TYR A 209 2.49 -7.03 -12.14
CA TYR A 209 1.41 -7.89 -12.65
C TYR A 209 0.82 -8.80 -11.57
N MET A 210 1.64 -9.33 -10.68
CA MET A 210 1.21 -10.30 -9.66
C MET A 210 0.46 -9.63 -8.52
N MET A 211 0.86 -8.43 -8.07
CA MET A 211 0.16 -7.75 -6.96
C MET A 211 -1.28 -7.36 -7.32
N PRO A 212 -1.55 -6.73 -8.49
CA PRO A 212 -2.93 -6.45 -8.89
C PRO A 212 -3.77 -7.71 -9.02
N LEU A 213 -3.21 -8.79 -9.57
CA LEU A 213 -3.88 -10.08 -9.68
C LEU A 213 -4.20 -10.66 -8.29
N MET A 214 -3.23 -10.66 -7.38
CA MET A 214 -3.39 -11.14 -6.02
C MET A 214 -4.48 -10.35 -5.27
N ILE A 215 -4.44 -9.01 -5.35
CA ILE A 215 -5.47 -8.16 -4.73
C ILE A 215 -6.84 -8.43 -5.36
N GLY A 216 -6.92 -8.58 -6.69
CA GLY A 216 -8.16 -8.92 -7.38
C GLY A 216 -8.75 -10.24 -6.89
N VAL A 217 -7.95 -11.32 -6.88
CA VAL A 217 -8.39 -12.64 -6.43
C VAL A 217 -8.76 -12.62 -4.95
N MET A 218 -7.93 -12.03 -4.08
CA MET A 218 -8.24 -11.89 -2.66
C MET A 218 -9.55 -11.13 -2.42
N SER A 219 -9.79 -10.06 -3.17
CA SER A 219 -11.01 -9.24 -3.08
C SER A 219 -12.28 -10.02 -3.44
N MET A 220 -12.17 -11.13 -4.19
CA MET A 220 -13.32 -11.99 -4.50
C MET A 220 -13.79 -12.81 -3.29
N PHE A 221 -12.94 -12.98 -2.27
CA PHE A 221 -13.23 -13.79 -1.08
C PHE A 221 -13.48 -12.94 0.17
N PHE A 222 -13.25 -11.63 0.11
CA PHE A 222 -13.39 -10.72 1.25
C PHE A 222 -14.67 -9.87 1.13
N PRO A 223 -15.13 -9.31 2.27
CA PRO A 223 -16.25 -8.37 2.30
C PRO A 223 -16.10 -7.25 1.26
N ALA A 224 -17.18 -6.89 0.56
CA ALA A 224 -17.18 -5.87 -0.47
C ALA A 224 -16.76 -4.50 0.08
N ALA A 225 -17.00 -4.21 1.36
CA ALA A 225 -16.49 -3.02 2.04
C ALA A 225 -14.96 -2.89 1.96
N LEU A 226 -14.22 -4.02 2.04
CA LEU A 226 -12.76 -4.02 1.93
C LEU A 226 -12.32 -3.71 0.49
N SER A 227 -13.04 -4.26 -0.49
CA SER A 227 -12.82 -3.98 -1.91
C SER A 227 -13.13 -2.53 -2.25
N LEU A 228 -14.21 -1.97 -1.72
CA LEU A 228 -14.57 -0.55 -1.82
C LEU A 228 -13.47 0.35 -1.26
N TYR A 229 -12.97 0.05 -0.05
CA TYR A 229 -11.82 0.72 0.54
C TYR A 229 -10.60 0.73 -0.40
N TRP A 230 -10.31 -0.41 -1.03
CA TRP A 230 -9.20 -0.55 -1.96
C TRP A 230 -9.38 0.30 -3.22
N VAL A 231 -10.58 0.28 -3.81
CA VAL A 231 -10.92 1.07 -4.99
C VAL A 231 -10.78 2.56 -4.70
N VAL A 232 -11.41 3.06 -3.65
CA VAL A 232 -11.36 4.48 -3.27
C VAL A 232 -9.92 4.90 -2.97
N GLY A 233 -9.18 4.08 -2.24
CA GLY A 233 -7.77 4.32 -1.92
C GLY A 233 -6.89 4.43 -3.17
N ASN A 234 -7.06 3.52 -4.13
CA ASN A 234 -6.31 3.55 -5.38
C ASN A 234 -6.70 4.74 -6.26
N VAL A 235 -7.99 5.07 -6.38
CA VAL A 235 -8.45 6.27 -7.11
C VAL A 235 -7.81 7.52 -6.51
N PHE A 236 -7.83 7.66 -5.18
CA PHE A 236 -7.16 8.76 -4.49
C PHE A 236 -5.65 8.78 -4.82
N MET A 237 -4.96 7.64 -4.72
CA MET A 237 -3.54 7.56 -5.03
C MET A 237 -3.21 7.90 -6.49
N VAL A 238 -4.03 7.48 -7.44
CA VAL A 238 -3.88 7.81 -8.87
C VAL A 238 -4.01 9.32 -9.06
N LEU A 239 -5.06 9.94 -8.51
CA LEU A 239 -5.26 11.38 -8.56
C LEU A 239 -4.07 12.11 -7.92
N GLN A 240 -3.72 11.74 -6.69
CA GLN A 240 -2.59 12.29 -5.95
C GLN A 240 -1.29 12.21 -6.77
N THR A 241 -1.02 11.06 -7.40
CA THR A 241 0.19 10.84 -8.20
C THR A 241 0.21 11.71 -9.45
N ILE A 242 -0.92 11.86 -10.14
CA ILE A 242 -1.05 12.74 -11.31
C ILE A 242 -0.80 14.21 -10.91
N PHE A 243 -1.37 14.65 -9.79
CA PHE A 243 -1.15 16.02 -9.28
C PHE A 243 0.29 16.26 -8.83
N ILE A 244 0.97 15.28 -8.21
CA ILE A 244 2.37 15.41 -7.78
C ILE A 244 3.35 15.36 -8.96
N ARG A 245 3.07 14.56 -10.00
CA ARG A 245 3.99 14.37 -11.14
C ARG A 245 4.07 15.58 -12.06
N LYS A 246 2.95 16.27 -12.32
CA LYS A 246 2.91 17.48 -13.17
C LYS A 246 3.95 18.55 -12.77
N PRO A 247 4.03 18.99 -11.51
CA PRO A 247 5.05 19.97 -11.09
C PRO A 247 6.48 19.40 -11.11
N PHE A 248 6.65 18.09 -10.87
CA PHE A 248 7.97 17.45 -10.90
C PHE A 248 8.59 17.43 -12.31
N GLN A 249 7.78 17.19 -13.35
CA GLN A 249 8.22 17.27 -14.75
C GLN A 249 8.53 18.71 -15.19
N PHE A 250 7.79 19.70 -14.67
CA PHE A 250 8.03 21.11 -14.94
C PHE A 250 9.40 21.57 -14.39
N GLN A 251 9.76 21.16 -13.17
CA GLN A 251 11.07 21.48 -12.59
C GLN A 251 12.24 20.79 -13.32
N GLN A 252 12.06 19.57 -13.82
CA GLN A 252 13.08 18.90 -14.64
C GLN A 252 13.32 19.60 -15.98
N LYS A 253 12.26 20.11 -16.62
CA LYS A 253 12.40 20.90 -17.85
C LYS A 253 13.00 22.29 -17.58
N ALA A 254 12.69 22.91 -16.45
CA ALA A 254 13.21 24.22 -16.07
C ALA A 254 14.67 24.18 -15.59
N GLY A 255 15.13 23.07 -15.01
CA GLY A 255 16.51 22.87 -14.55
C GLY A 255 17.43 22.14 -15.54
N GLY A 256 16.92 21.80 -16.73
CA GLY A 256 17.63 21.05 -17.78
C GLY A 256 18.23 21.93 -18.90
N GLN A 257 18.43 23.22 -18.65
CA GLN A 257 19.31 24.07 -19.45
C GLN A 257 20.38 24.64 -18.51
N GLY A 258 21.53 23.98 -18.50
CA GLY A 258 22.71 24.30 -17.71
C GLY A 258 23.78 23.26 -17.97
#